data_AF-A0A0L0LGE3-F1
#
_entry.id   AF-A0A0L0LGE3-F1
#
_cell.length_a   1.000
_cell.length_b   1.000
_cell.length_c   1.000
_cell.angle_alpha   90.00
_cell.angle_beta   90.00
_cell.angle_gamma   90.00
#
_symmetry.space_group_name_H-M   'P 1'
#
loop_
_entity.id
_entity.type
_entity.pdbx_description
1 polymer ?
#
loop_
_entity_poly.entity_id
_entity_poly.type
_entity_poly.pdbx_seq_one_letter_code
_entity_poly.pdbx_strand_id
1 'polypeptide(L)'
;MHLTKSNIILAIAAGLTLIAAVYYYFFYNRDTGPAVVVAAPASAAELDFVNLVVQIDSISFNTAIFSDPRFTSLVDIHTIVVPEAAGRRDPFAALPGAIAP
;
A
#
# COMPACT_ATOMS: atom_id res chain seq x y z
N MET A 1 -27.97 -51.56 11.71
CA MET A 1 -26.97 -50.59 12.20
C MET A 1 -27.72 -49.51 12.95
N HIS A 2 -27.69 -49.52 14.29
CA HIS A 2 -28.39 -48.49 15.07
C HIS A 2 -27.59 -47.20 15.00
N LEU A 3 -28.12 -46.19 14.31
CA LEU A 3 -27.54 -44.85 14.32
C LEU A 3 -27.80 -44.22 15.69
N THR A 4 -26.74 -44.07 16.48
CA THR A 4 -26.80 -43.29 17.71
C THR A 4 -26.81 -41.80 17.37
N LYS A 5 -27.40 -40.97 18.25
CA LYS A 5 -27.46 -39.51 18.05
C LYS A 5 -26.07 -38.90 17.79
N SER A 6 -25.03 -39.45 18.42
CA SER A 6 -23.64 -39.02 18.23
C SER A 6 -23.11 -39.32 16.82
N ASN A 7 -23.47 -40.48 16.24
CA ASN A 7 -23.08 -40.82 14.87
C ASN A 7 -23.80 -39.93 13.85
N ILE A 8 -25.03 -39.52 14.13
CA ILE A 8 -25.78 -38.56 13.30
C ILE A 8 -25.13 -37.17 13.37
N ILE A 9 -24.78 -36.69 14.57
CA ILE A 9 -24.11 -35.39 14.75
C ILE A 9 -22.75 -35.37 14.03
N LEU A 10 -21.97 -36.45 14.16
CA LEU A 10 -20.69 -36.59 13.46
C LEU A 10 -20.86 -36.58 11.94
N ALA A 11 -21.88 -37.27 11.41
CA ALA A 11 -22.16 -37.27 9.98
C ALA A 11 -22.55 -35.87 9.46
N ILE A 12 -23.35 -35.11 10.22
CA ILE A 12 -23.73 -33.73 9.88
C ILE A 12 -22.52 -32.81 9.92
N ALA A 13 -21.70 -32.89 10.98
CA ALA A 13 -20.50 -32.08 11.14
C ALA A 13 -19.51 -32.34 9.98
N ALA A 14 -19.29 -33.62 9.64
CA ALA A 14 -18.44 -34.01 8.53
C ALA A 14 -18.97 -33.46 7.19
N GLY A 15 -20.28 -33.54 6.96
CA GLY A 15 -20.92 -32.97 5.78
C GLY A 15 -20.73 -31.45 5.67
N LEU A 16 -20.92 -30.71 6.77
CA LEU A 16 -20.73 -29.26 6.80
C LEU A 16 -19.27 -28.87 6.54
N THR A 17 -18.30 -29.56 7.15
CA THR A 17 -16.88 -29.30 6.89
C THR A 17 -16.50 -29.58 5.44
N LEU A 18 -17.07 -30.61 4.82
CA LEU A 18 -16.78 -30.96 3.44
C LEU A 18 -17.37 -29.93 2.47
N ILE A 19 -18.59 -29.45 2.73
CA ILE A 19 -19.21 -28.36 1.97
C ILE A 19 -18.40 -27.06 2.10
N ALA A 20 -17.97 -26.71 3.31
CA ALA A 20 -17.17 -25.52 3.55
C ALA A 20 -15.79 -25.59 2.85
N ALA A 21 -15.13 -26.76 2.89
CA ALA A 21 -13.86 -26.99 2.21
C ALA A 21 -13.99 -26.86 0.69
N VAL A 22 -15.05 -27.45 0.11
CA VAL A 22 -15.35 -27.32 -1.32
C VAL A 22 -15.62 -25.85 -1.67
N TYR A 23 -16.45 -25.15 -0.90
CA TYR A 23 -16.71 -23.73 -1.11
C TYR A 23 -15.43 -22.89 -1.06
N TYR A 24 -14.60 -23.09 -0.03
CA TYR A 24 -13.34 -22.35 0.11
C TYR A 24 -12.39 -22.60 -1.07
N TYR A 25 -12.21 -23.87 -1.47
CA TYR A 25 -11.38 -24.23 -2.61
C TYR A 25 -11.88 -23.61 -3.90
N PHE A 26 -13.19 -23.63 -4.14
CA PHE A 26 -13.77 -23.09 -5.38
C PHE A 26 -13.92 -21.57 -5.41
N PHE A 27 -14.04 -20.87 -4.28
CA PHE A 27 -14.33 -19.43 -4.26
C PHE A 27 -13.18 -18.57 -3.73
N TYR A 28 -12.34 -19.08 -2.84
CA TYR A 28 -11.22 -18.33 -2.25
C TYR A 28 -9.87 -18.66 -2.89
N ASN A 29 -9.73 -19.86 -3.45
CA ASN A 29 -8.52 -20.32 -4.13
C ASN A 29 -8.60 -20.13 -5.66
N ARG A 30 -9.45 -19.23 -6.14
CA ARG A 30 -9.43 -18.84 -7.55
C ARG A 30 -8.23 -17.94 -7.74
N ASP A 31 -7.30 -18.37 -8.61
CA ASP A 31 -6.34 -17.46 -9.23
C ASP A 31 -7.12 -16.22 -9.69
N THR A 32 -6.86 -15.06 -9.10
CA THR A 32 -7.52 -13.78 -9.45
C THR A 32 -7.07 -13.25 -10.81
N GLY A 33 -6.56 -14.13 -11.67
CA GLY A 33 -5.82 -13.80 -12.87
C GLY A 33 -4.47 -13.13 -12.57
N PRO A 34 -3.60 -13.00 -13.58
CA PRO A 34 -2.42 -12.14 -13.48
C PRO A 34 -2.87 -10.70 -13.18
N ALA A 35 -2.08 -9.98 -12.36
CA ALA A 35 -2.34 -8.58 -11.99
C ALA A 35 -2.47 -7.63 -13.21
N VAL A 36 -2.05 -8.09 -14.39
CA VAL A 36 -2.18 -7.42 -15.67
C VAL A 36 -2.75 -8.39 -16.70
N VAL A 37 -3.94 -8.10 -17.24
CA VAL A 37 -4.46 -8.77 -18.43
C VAL A 37 -3.91 -8.04 -19.65
N VAL A 38 -2.84 -8.58 -20.22
CA VAL A 38 -2.19 -8.03 -21.42
C VAL A 38 -3.05 -8.41 -22.63
N ALA A 39 -3.81 -7.45 -23.18
CA ALA A 39 -4.24 -7.54 -24.57
C ALA A 39 -2.98 -7.56 -25.45
N ALA A 40 -3.04 -8.22 -26.62
CA ALA A 40 -1.88 -8.35 -27.50
C ALA A 40 -1.17 -6.98 -27.65
N PRO A 41 0.14 -6.90 -27.37
CA PRO A 41 0.84 -5.62 -27.29
C PRO A 41 0.70 -4.89 -28.64
N ALA A 42 0.29 -3.63 -28.60
CA ALA A 42 0.06 -2.82 -29.79
C ALA A 42 1.39 -2.41 -30.46
N SER A 43 2.52 -2.58 -29.77
CA SER A 43 3.86 -2.29 -30.27
C SER A 43 4.95 -3.08 -29.55
N ALA A 44 6.14 -3.17 -30.16
CA ALA A 44 7.31 -3.80 -29.54
C ALA A 44 7.72 -3.13 -28.21
N ALA A 45 7.61 -1.79 -28.13
CA ALA A 45 7.93 -1.04 -26.92
C ALA A 45 7.00 -1.36 -25.74
N GLU A 46 5.72 -1.67 -26.02
CA GLU A 46 4.77 -2.09 -24.99
C GLU A 46 5.09 -3.49 -24.46
N LEU A 47 5.48 -4.41 -25.34
CA LEU A 47 5.94 -5.75 -24.95
C LEU A 47 7.20 -5.68 -24.07
N ASP A 48 8.16 -4.85 -24.44
CA ASP A 48 9.39 -4.64 -23.66
C ASP A 48 9.10 -4.05 -22.28
N PHE A 49 8.17 -3.09 -22.18
CA PHE A 49 7.73 -2.52 -20.91
C PHE A 49 7.03 -3.55 -20.02
N VAL A 50 6.09 -4.33 -20.56
CA VAL A 50 5.40 -5.40 -19.82
C VAL A 50 6.40 -6.45 -19.32
N ASN A 51 7.34 -6.87 -20.17
CA ASN A 51 8.40 -7.80 -19.79
C ASN A 51 9.28 -7.26 -18.65
N LEU A 52 9.59 -5.96 -18.67
CA LEU A 52 10.34 -5.32 -17.60
C LEU A 52 9.55 -5.26 -16.29
N VAL A 53 8.26 -4.94 -16.34
CA VAL A 53 7.38 -4.92 -15.16
C VAL A 53 7.26 -6.30 -14.54
N VAL A 54 7.21 -7.37 -15.34
CA VAL A 54 7.19 -8.77 -14.84
C VAL A 54 8.54 -9.17 -14.22
N GLN A 55 9.65 -8.60 -14.68
CA GLN A 55 11.00 -8.84 -14.12
C GLN A 55 11.28 -8.05 -12.85
N ILE A 56 10.48 -7.02 -12.54
CA ILE A 56 10.55 -6.35 -11.25
C ILE A 56 9.91 -7.30 -10.24
N ASP A 57 10.74 -8.06 -9.53
CA ASP A 57 10.36 -8.83 -8.35
C ASP A 57 9.47 -7.96 -7.45
N SER A 58 8.46 -8.57 -6.82
CA SER A 58 7.53 -7.87 -5.94
C SER A 58 8.33 -7.00 -4.95
N ILE A 59 8.26 -5.68 -5.12
CA ILE A 59 8.97 -4.76 -4.24
C ILE A 59 8.27 -4.83 -2.88
N SER A 60 8.81 -5.66 -1.99
CA SER A 60 8.35 -5.71 -0.60
C SER A 60 9.06 -4.62 0.18
N PHE A 61 8.30 -3.71 0.77
CA PHE A 61 8.85 -2.72 1.68
C PHE A 61 9.00 -3.34 3.06
N ASN A 62 10.21 -3.32 3.61
CA ASN A 62 10.41 -3.67 5.01
C ASN A 62 9.84 -2.57 5.89
N THR A 63 8.68 -2.85 6.51
CA THR A 63 7.97 -1.91 7.39
C THR A 63 8.34 -2.07 8.87
N ALA A 64 9.33 -2.91 9.21
CA ALA A 64 9.67 -3.22 10.60
C ALA A 64 10.07 -1.97 11.39
N ILE A 65 10.70 -0.98 10.74
CA ILE A 65 11.10 0.27 11.38
C ILE A 65 9.88 1.07 11.90
N PHE A 66 8.73 0.98 11.23
CA PHE A 66 7.51 1.69 11.64
C PHE A 66 6.85 1.09 12.88
N SER A 67 7.22 -0.14 13.24
CA SER A 67 6.77 -0.80 14.47
C SER A 67 7.76 -0.64 15.63
N ASP A 68 8.93 -0.03 15.40
CA ASP A 68 9.91 0.21 16.45
C ASP A 68 9.39 1.25 17.46
N PRO A 69 9.42 0.99 18.77
CA PRO A 69 9.02 1.96 19.78
C PRO A 69 9.72 3.32 19.66
N ARG A 70 10.96 3.34 19.15
CA ARG A 70 11.72 4.58 18.90
C ARG A 70 11.16 5.38 17.74
N PHE A 71 10.53 4.72 16.76
CA PHE A 71 9.87 5.37 15.63
C PHE A 71 8.50 5.89 16.06
N THR A 72 7.74 5.12 16.84
CA THR A 72 6.40 5.53 17.31
C THR A 72 6.44 6.57 18.42
N SER A 73 7.57 6.72 19.12
CA SER A 73 7.78 7.75 20.14
C SER A 73 8.33 9.07 19.60
N LEU A 74 8.51 9.21 18.28
CA LEU A 74 9.01 10.46 17.70
C LEU A 74 8.00 11.58 17.94
N VAL A 75 8.48 12.63 18.60
CA VAL A 75 7.71 13.85 18.81
C VAL A 75 8.00 14.77 17.63
N ASP A 76 6.94 15.33 17.05
CA ASP A 76 7.08 16.37 16.05
C ASP A 76 7.73 17.62 16.69
N ILE A 77 8.89 18.01 16.17
CA ILE A 77 9.65 19.19 16.59
C ILE A 77 9.57 20.34 15.58
N HIS A 78 8.64 20.28 14.63
CA HIS A 78 8.46 21.33 13.65
C HIS A 78 8.09 22.65 14.34
N THR A 79 8.84 23.70 14.00
CA THR A 79 8.45 25.07 14.29
C THR A 79 7.61 25.58 13.14
N ILE A 80 6.55 26.31 13.47
CA ILE A 80 5.77 27.03 12.45
C ILE A 80 6.69 28.07 11.82
N VAL A 81 6.88 27.99 10.51
CA VAL A 81 7.56 29.04 9.74
C VAL A 81 6.52 30.09 9.37
N VAL A 82 6.57 31.24 10.02
CA VAL A 82 5.73 32.38 9.66
C VAL A 82 6.34 33.02 8.41
N PRO A 83 5.57 33.21 7.32
CA PRO A 83 6.06 33.91 6.15
C PRO A 83 6.51 35.32 6.51
N GLU A 84 7.75 35.66 6.17
CA GLU A 84 8.23 37.03 6.29
C GLU A 84 7.66 37.88 5.15
N ALA A 85 7.39 39.16 5.43
CA ALA A 85 7.01 40.09 4.39
C ALA A 85 8.15 40.21 3.36
N ALA A 86 7.80 40.36 2.08
CA ALA A 86 8.80 40.59 1.05
C ALA A 86 9.70 41.78 1.43
N GLY A 87 11.01 41.59 1.32
CA GLY A 87 12.00 42.63 1.59
C GLY A 87 11.82 43.86 0.70
N ARG A 88 12.56 44.92 0.99
CA ARG A 88 12.60 46.11 0.13
C ARG A 88 13.02 45.70 -1.29
N ARG A 89 12.32 46.23 -2.29
CA ARG A 89 12.63 45.99 -3.70
C ARG A 89 14.09 46.29 -4.06
N ASP A 90 14.66 47.30 -3.41
CA ASP A 90 16.09 47.61 -3.44
C ASP A 90 16.63 47.58 -1.99
N PRO A 91 17.51 46.61 -1.66
CA PRO A 91 18.07 46.51 -0.32
C PRO A 91 19.02 47.67 0.03
N PHE A 92 19.54 48.40 -0.96
CA PHE A 92 20.53 49.47 -0.77
C PHE A 92 19.97 50.89 -0.92
N ALA A 93 18.71 51.04 -1.35
CA ALA A 93 18.10 52.37 -1.44
C ALA A 93 18.14 53.08 -0.08
N ALA A 94 18.31 54.40 -0.08
CA ALA A 94 18.29 55.20 1.14
C ALA A 94 17.00 54.97 1.94
N LEU A 95 17.11 54.95 3.27
CA LEU A 95 15.93 54.87 4.14
C LEU A 95 15.13 56.17 3.98
N PRO A 96 13.79 56.14 4.01
CA PRO A 96 12.99 57.37 4.01
C PRO A 96 13.42 58.27 5.17
N GLY A 97 13.94 59.47 4.85
CA GLY A 97 14.47 60.42 5.84
C GLY A 97 15.97 60.27 6.16
N ALA A 98 16.67 59.30 5.59
CA ALA A 98 18.14 59.28 5.60
C ALA A 98 18.66 60.33 4.62
N ILE A 99 19.05 61.48 5.16
CA ILE A 99 19.77 62.51 4.43
C ILE A 99 21.16 61.92 4.19
N ALA A 100 21.53 61.67 2.94
CA ALA A 100 22.90 61.29 2.61
C ALA A 100 23.83 62.45 3.04
N PRO A 101 24.99 62.16 3.68
CA PRO A 101 25.95 63.19 4.05
C PRO A 101 26.52 63.92 2.83
#